data_AF-A0A957R8R4-F1
#
_entry.id   AF-A0A957R8R4-F1
#
_cell.length_a   1.000
_cell.length_b   1.000
_cell.length_c   1.000
_cell.angle_alpha   90.00
_cell.angle_beta   90.00
_cell.angle_gamma   90.00
#
_symmetry.space_group_name_H-M   'P 1'
#
loop_
_entity.id
_entity.type
_entity.pdbx_description
1 polymer ?
#
loop_
_entity_poly.entity_id
_entity_poly.type
_entity_poly.pdbx_seq_one_letter_code
_entity_poly.pdbx_strand_id
1 'polypeptide(L)'
;DPAVELNKYPDKTVGLPLGLFFFFSFYNKDMFDAAGLDYPTHDFADTAWNLEMLRDVAMELTLDANGNNAKSPDFDAENIVQWGWDDSWTDGRGLLTRFGAANVGRPATEDYKTAAANSEEWVYGLDWISKGVWEDYFIPDATIQEARDAAGVDPFGSNQVAMFNSHTWFMAEGLVDLPFAYDFAPVPFNQKGERIARIHADTFTIPKNAANQEAAWEVLKWLTAPEQIVDVCLIYGCIPARRSVEETFKQRLAEKYPDADLSVVFGSIDYLDNPNHESYVPEWGRVNDVMNNNISAVYLGPVDAQAVLDQTNQELQQIFDDYWAKQ
;
A
#
# COMPACT_ATOMS: atom_id res chain seq x y z
N ASP A 1 -19.33 5.66 7.11
CA ASP A 1 -19.01 4.46 6.31
C ASP A 1 -17.77 4.80 5.51
N PRO A 2 -16.62 4.11 5.70
CA PRO A 2 -15.39 4.45 5.00
C PRO A 2 -15.59 4.55 3.47
N ALA A 3 -16.40 3.69 2.86
CA ALA A 3 -16.66 3.74 1.42
C ALA A 3 -17.37 5.03 0.96
N VAL A 4 -18.10 5.70 1.86
CA VAL A 4 -18.75 6.98 1.58
C VAL A 4 -17.84 8.15 1.96
N GLU A 5 -17.15 8.07 3.09
CA GLU A 5 -16.30 9.16 3.59
C GLU A 5 -15.04 9.36 2.74
N LEU A 6 -14.38 8.28 2.32
CA LEU A 6 -13.16 8.33 1.49
C LEU A 6 -13.40 8.94 0.10
N ASN A 7 -14.65 8.91 -0.36
CA ASN A 7 -15.08 9.40 -1.68
C ASN A 7 -15.74 10.78 -1.65
N LYS A 8 -15.64 11.51 -0.52
CA LYS A 8 -16.12 12.89 -0.43
C LYS A 8 -15.07 13.86 -0.95
N TYR A 9 -15.42 14.56 -2.02
CA TYR A 9 -14.73 15.78 -2.43
C TYR A 9 -15.44 16.97 -1.79
N PRO A 10 -14.74 18.09 -1.48
CA PRO A 10 -15.23 19.18 -0.63
C PRO A 10 -16.66 19.66 -0.91
N ASP A 11 -17.15 19.54 -2.16
CA ASP A 11 -18.52 19.91 -2.54
C ASP A 11 -19.27 18.89 -3.42
N LYS A 12 -18.76 17.66 -3.61
CA LYS A 12 -19.37 16.67 -4.55
C LYS A 12 -19.19 15.22 -4.11
N THR A 13 -20.27 14.45 -4.20
CA THR A 13 -20.18 13.00 -4.40
C THR A 13 -19.87 12.76 -5.88
N VAL A 14 -18.65 12.33 -6.19
CA VAL A 14 -18.18 12.24 -7.58
C VAL A 14 -18.48 10.88 -8.24
N GLY A 15 -18.90 9.87 -7.47
CA GLY A 15 -19.16 8.54 -7.99
C GLY A 15 -20.00 7.66 -7.05
N LEU A 16 -20.43 6.52 -7.59
CA LEU A 16 -21.09 5.44 -6.85
C LEU A 16 -20.02 4.50 -6.28
N PRO A 17 -19.91 4.32 -4.95
CA PRO A 17 -18.89 3.43 -4.36
C PRO A 17 -18.99 2.00 -4.91
N LEU A 18 -17.87 1.48 -5.40
CA LEU A 18 -17.71 0.09 -5.80
C LEU A 18 -17.31 -0.72 -4.56
N GLY A 19 -16.13 -0.42 -4.02
CA GLY A 19 -15.55 -1.18 -2.93
C GLY A 19 -14.29 -0.55 -2.37
N LEU A 20 -13.83 -1.14 -1.27
CA LEU A 20 -12.63 -0.77 -0.54
C LEU A 20 -11.56 -1.83 -0.75
N PHE A 21 -10.30 -1.45 -0.75
CA PHE A 21 -9.19 -2.39 -0.78
C PHE A 21 -8.35 -2.21 0.47
N PHE A 22 -8.41 -3.18 1.38
CA PHE A 22 -7.68 -3.13 2.64
C PHE A 22 -6.23 -3.51 2.45
N PHE A 23 -5.33 -2.78 3.10
CA PHE A 23 -3.90 -3.00 3.04
C PHE A 23 -3.41 -3.88 4.20
N PHE A 24 -2.57 -4.86 3.89
CA PHE A 24 -1.95 -5.79 4.84
C PHE A 24 -0.71 -6.44 4.20
N SER A 25 0.01 -7.25 4.97
CA SER A 25 1.18 -7.98 4.53
C SER A 25 0.80 -9.38 4.07
N PHE A 26 1.26 -9.78 2.89
CA PHE A 26 1.28 -11.14 2.40
C PHE A 26 2.63 -11.75 2.79
N TYR A 27 2.68 -13.00 3.26
CA TYR A 27 3.97 -13.64 3.56
C TYR A 27 4.05 -15.08 3.07
N ASN A 28 5.24 -15.49 2.62
CA ASN A 28 5.55 -16.82 2.10
C ASN A 28 5.99 -17.73 3.26
N LYS A 29 5.13 -18.67 3.65
CA LYS A 29 5.36 -19.56 4.81
C LYS A 29 6.56 -20.47 4.60
N ASP A 30 6.78 -20.93 3.38
CA ASP A 30 7.88 -21.84 3.06
C ASP A 30 9.24 -21.14 3.28
N MET A 31 9.34 -19.84 3.00
CA MET A 31 10.55 -19.05 3.28
C MET A 31 10.79 -18.86 4.78
N PHE A 32 9.73 -18.63 5.56
CA PHE A 32 9.83 -18.57 7.03
C PHE A 32 10.25 -19.93 7.62
N ASP A 33 9.63 -21.02 7.16
CA ASP A 33 9.96 -22.38 7.59
C ASP A 33 11.41 -22.75 7.26
N ALA A 34 11.88 -22.38 6.06
CA ALA A 34 13.26 -22.62 5.63
C ALA A 34 14.28 -21.85 6.49
N ALA A 35 13.94 -20.64 6.94
CA ALA A 35 14.75 -19.84 7.85
C ALA A 35 14.61 -20.27 9.32
N GLY A 36 13.60 -21.08 9.65
CA GLY A 36 13.29 -21.47 11.03
C GLY A 36 12.72 -20.32 11.87
N LEU A 37 12.03 -19.37 11.23
CA LEU A 37 11.43 -18.20 11.87
C LEU A 37 9.96 -18.43 12.21
N ASP A 38 9.53 -17.85 13.33
CA ASP A 38 8.12 -17.77 13.66
C ASP A 38 7.40 -16.86 12.65
N TYR A 39 6.16 -17.21 12.29
CA TYR A 39 5.35 -16.38 11.41
C TYR A 39 4.96 -15.06 12.08
N PRO A 40 4.68 -14.00 11.30
CA PRO A 40 4.15 -12.77 11.85
C PRO A 40 2.82 -13.00 12.57
N THR A 41 2.57 -12.21 13.62
CA THR A 41 1.35 -12.30 14.42
C THR A 41 0.11 -11.94 13.60
N HIS A 42 -1.01 -12.62 13.84
CA HIS A 42 -2.32 -12.21 13.33
C HIS A 42 -3.08 -11.33 14.34
N ASP A 43 -2.54 -11.16 15.56
CA ASP A 43 -3.13 -10.33 16.61
C ASP A 43 -2.80 -8.86 16.39
N PHE A 44 -3.82 -8.05 16.10
CA PHE A 44 -3.66 -6.61 15.96
C PHE A 44 -3.29 -5.90 17.29
N ALA A 45 -3.44 -6.54 18.44
CA ALA A 45 -2.97 -5.97 19.71
C ALA A 45 -1.47 -6.20 19.97
N ASP A 46 -0.82 -7.08 19.21
CA ASP A 46 0.58 -7.43 19.44
C ASP A 46 1.54 -6.37 18.91
N THR A 47 2.04 -5.54 19.83
CA THR A 47 2.99 -4.45 19.56
C THR A 47 4.42 -4.92 19.28
N ALA A 48 4.71 -6.21 19.47
CA ALA A 48 6.02 -6.76 19.09
C ALA A 48 6.21 -6.73 17.56
N TRP A 49 5.12 -6.82 16.79
CA TRP A 49 5.15 -6.62 15.34
C TRP A 49 5.21 -5.14 14.97
N ASN A 50 6.43 -4.60 14.92
CA ASN A 50 6.75 -3.21 14.62
C ASN A 50 7.82 -3.09 13.52
N LEU A 51 8.16 -1.86 13.11
CA LEU A 51 9.14 -1.62 12.03
C LEU A 51 10.54 -2.22 12.30
N GLU A 52 10.97 -2.29 13.57
CA GLU A 52 12.24 -2.92 13.94
C GLU A 52 12.16 -4.44 13.76
N MET A 53 11.08 -5.07 14.24
CA MET A 53 10.85 -6.50 14.04
C MET A 53 10.69 -6.85 12.55
N LEU A 54 9.96 -6.03 11.78
CA LEU A 54 9.84 -6.20 10.33
C LEU A 54 11.22 -6.18 9.68
N ARG A 55 12.04 -5.15 9.98
CA ARG A 55 13.40 -5.03 9.46
C ARG A 55 14.24 -6.26 9.82
N ASP A 56 14.21 -6.68 11.08
CA ASP A 56 15.02 -7.79 11.55
C ASP A 56 14.63 -9.11 10.89
N VAL A 57 13.33 -9.40 10.74
CA VAL A 57 12.83 -10.58 10.05
C VAL A 57 13.13 -10.50 8.55
N ALA A 58 12.92 -9.34 7.92
CA ALA A 58 13.19 -9.14 6.51
C ALA A 58 14.68 -9.35 6.20
N MET A 59 15.61 -8.85 7.01
CA MET A 59 17.03 -9.10 6.81
C MET A 59 17.42 -10.59 6.93
N GLU A 60 16.74 -11.36 7.78
CA GLU A 60 16.98 -12.81 7.87
C GLU A 60 16.40 -13.58 6.66
N LEU A 61 15.36 -13.04 6.04
CA LEU A 61 14.71 -13.58 4.86
C LEU A 61 15.28 -13.05 3.53
N THR A 62 16.19 -12.08 3.56
CA THR A 62 16.92 -11.62 2.39
C THR A 62 18.12 -12.53 2.18
N LEU A 63 18.22 -13.22 1.04
CA LEU A 63 19.28 -14.19 0.75
C LEU A 63 20.07 -13.81 -0.51
N ASP A 64 21.38 -13.92 -0.41
CA ASP A 64 22.27 -13.93 -1.58
C ASP A 64 22.25 -15.30 -2.31
N ALA A 65 22.87 -15.35 -3.48
CA ALA A 65 22.98 -16.56 -4.31
C ALA A 65 23.76 -17.71 -3.62
N ASN A 66 24.50 -17.44 -2.54
CA ASN A 66 25.21 -18.43 -1.74
C ASN A 66 24.39 -18.91 -0.52
N GLY A 67 23.21 -18.33 -0.29
CA GLY A 67 22.34 -18.64 0.83
C GLY A 67 22.70 -17.91 2.13
N ASN A 68 23.56 -16.90 2.09
CA ASN A 68 23.79 -16.04 3.25
C ASN A 68 22.66 -15.02 3.36
N ASN A 69 22.19 -14.78 4.58
CA ASN A 69 21.21 -13.72 4.82
C ASN A 69 21.85 -12.34 5.01
N ALA A 70 21.07 -11.26 4.92
CA ALA A 70 21.57 -9.88 5.04
C ALA A 70 22.16 -9.53 6.42
N LYS A 71 22.00 -10.38 7.44
CA LYS A 71 22.69 -10.24 8.74
C LYS A 71 24.07 -10.93 8.76
N SER A 72 24.38 -11.75 7.77
CA SER A 72 25.65 -12.48 7.68
C SER A 72 26.80 -11.53 7.31
N PRO A 73 27.99 -11.67 7.93
CA PRO A 73 29.17 -10.95 7.47
C PRO A 73 29.66 -11.40 6.09
N ASP A 74 29.19 -12.55 5.60
CA ASP A 74 29.53 -13.12 4.29
C ASP A 74 28.48 -12.80 3.21
N PHE A 75 27.49 -11.95 3.53
CA PHE A 75 26.42 -11.56 2.60
C PHE A 75 26.96 -10.81 1.38
N ASP A 76 26.58 -11.28 0.19
CA ASP A 76 26.90 -10.65 -1.08
C ASP A 76 25.71 -9.83 -1.61
N ALA A 77 25.71 -8.54 -1.28
CA ALA A 77 24.67 -7.59 -1.70
C ALA A 77 24.59 -7.37 -3.23
N GLU A 78 25.61 -7.75 -4.00
CA GLU A 78 25.58 -7.65 -5.46
C GLU A 78 24.84 -8.83 -6.12
N ASN A 79 24.61 -9.93 -5.38
CA ASN A 79 24.06 -11.18 -5.90
C ASN A 79 22.84 -11.68 -5.08
N ILE A 80 21.95 -10.77 -4.69
CA ILE A 80 20.70 -11.09 -3.98
C ILE A 80 19.74 -11.86 -4.90
N VAL A 81 19.13 -12.93 -4.36
CA VAL A 81 18.15 -13.76 -5.10
C VAL A 81 16.79 -13.81 -4.42
N GLN A 82 16.71 -13.43 -3.14
CA GLN A 82 15.49 -13.34 -2.35
C GLN A 82 15.55 -12.08 -1.49
N TRP A 83 14.47 -11.31 -1.45
CA TRP A 83 14.32 -10.13 -0.60
C TRP A 83 13.33 -10.42 0.53
N GLY A 84 13.64 -9.94 1.72
CA GLY A 84 12.77 -10.14 2.87
C GLY A 84 11.47 -9.37 2.81
N TRP A 85 11.46 -8.19 2.21
CA TRP A 85 10.25 -7.35 2.19
C TRP A 85 10.17 -6.43 0.98
N ASP A 86 8.94 -6.24 0.48
CA ASP A 86 8.64 -5.33 -0.61
C ASP A 86 7.32 -4.59 -0.35
N ASP A 87 7.26 -3.35 -0.83
CA ASP A 87 6.10 -2.45 -0.80
C ASP A 87 6.12 -1.54 -2.03
N SER A 88 6.68 -2.07 -3.13
CA SER A 88 6.53 -1.55 -4.47
C SER A 88 5.06 -1.56 -4.89
N TRP A 89 4.75 -0.81 -5.96
CA TRP A 89 3.39 -0.60 -6.48
C TRP A 89 2.49 0.30 -5.60
N THR A 90 3.11 1.32 -4.99
CA THR A 90 2.43 2.41 -4.30
C THR A 90 2.87 3.77 -4.84
N ASP A 91 2.03 4.78 -4.67
CA ASP A 91 2.43 6.18 -4.88
C ASP A 91 3.23 6.74 -3.69
N GLY A 92 3.90 7.87 -3.91
CA GLY A 92 4.78 8.51 -2.92
C GLY A 92 4.06 8.97 -1.65
N ARG A 93 2.79 9.40 -1.73
CA ARG A 93 1.98 9.69 -0.52
C ARG A 93 1.67 8.41 0.22
N GLY A 94 1.25 7.38 -0.51
CA GLY A 94 0.98 6.03 0.00
C GLY A 94 2.16 5.47 0.81
N LEU A 95 3.36 5.53 0.23
CA LEU A 95 4.58 4.96 0.81
C LEU A 95 4.91 5.49 2.21
N LEU A 96 4.65 6.78 2.46
CA LEU A 96 5.02 7.45 3.71
C LEU A 96 3.89 7.49 4.76
N THR A 97 2.66 7.10 4.41
CA THR A 97 1.50 7.13 5.34
C THR A 97 1.74 6.38 6.65
N ARG A 98 2.42 5.24 6.59
CA ARG A 98 2.61 4.36 7.75
C ARG A 98 3.43 4.98 8.88
N PHE A 99 4.21 6.01 8.61
CA PHE A 99 5.19 6.54 9.57
C PHE A 99 4.60 7.55 10.58
N GLY A 100 3.28 7.71 10.66
CA GLY A 100 2.64 8.38 11.80
C GLY A 100 2.72 9.91 11.78
N ALA A 101 2.88 10.51 10.60
CA ALA A 101 2.77 11.95 10.46
C ALA A 101 1.36 12.44 10.85
N ALA A 102 1.26 13.64 11.44
CA ALA A 102 -0.02 14.18 11.91
C ALA A 102 -1.10 14.32 10.82
N ASN A 103 -0.68 14.53 9.56
CA ASN A 103 -1.60 14.59 8.41
C ASN A 103 -1.72 13.25 7.66
N VAL A 104 -1.11 12.18 8.17
CA VAL A 104 -1.12 10.81 7.64
C VAL A 104 -0.72 10.76 6.16
N GLY A 105 -1.69 10.64 5.24
CA GLY A 105 -1.45 10.61 3.79
C GLY A 105 -1.64 11.95 3.07
N ARG A 106 -2.10 13.00 3.75
CA ARG A 106 -2.28 14.33 3.16
C ARG A 106 -0.99 15.15 3.28
N PRO A 107 -0.38 15.60 2.16
CA PRO A 107 0.86 16.38 2.18
C PRO A 107 0.65 17.88 2.50
N ALA A 108 -0.42 18.23 3.23
CA ALA A 108 -0.82 19.61 3.50
C ALA A 108 -1.61 19.72 4.81
N THR A 109 -1.71 20.95 5.34
CA THR A 109 -2.65 21.33 6.39
C THR A 109 -4.10 21.12 5.95
N GLU A 110 -5.03 21.06 6.91
CA GLU A 110 -6.45 20.79 6.65
C GLU A 110 -7.11 21.80 5.70
N ASP A 111 -6.66 23.06 5.73
CA ASP A 111 -7.14 24.12 4.83
C ASP A 111 -6.46 24.10 3.44
N TYR A 112 -5.55 23.16 3.20
CA TYR A 112 -4.76 22.99 1.98
C TYR A 112 -3.94 24.23 1.57
N LYS A 113 -3.62 25.11 2.52
CA LYS A 113 -2.83 26.33 2.25
C LYS A 113 -1.35 26.19 2.59
N THR A 114 -0.99 25.22 3.41
CA THR A 114 0.40 25.01 3.82
C THR A 114 0.80 23.57 3.55
N ALA A 115 1.89 23.39 2.80
CA ALA A 115 2.47 22.08 2.58
C ALA A 115 3.03 21.51 3.90
N ALA A 116 2.93 20.19 4.06
CA ALA A 116 3.36 19.46 5.25
C ALA A 116 4.10 18.16 4.89
N ALA A 117 4.81 18.15 3.75
CA ALA A 117 5.46 16.98 3.18
C ALA A 117 6.90 16.75 3.69
N ASN A 118 7.36 17.52 4.68
CA ASN A 118 8.68 17.38 5.32
C ASN A 118 8.58 17.21 6.84
N SER A 119 7.50 16.60 7.32
CA SER A 119 7.38 16.23 8.74
C SER A 119 8.52 15.30 9.18
N GLU A 120 8.91 15.38 10.47
CA GLU A 120 9.95 14.50 11.04
C GLU A 120 9.61 13.02 10.83
N GLU A 121 8.32 12.66 10.89
CA GLU A 121 7.84 11.30 10.64
C GLU A 121 8.04 10.84 9.19
N TRP A 122 7.80 11.69 8.20
CA TRP A 122 8.05 11.35 6.80
C TRP A 122 9.54 11.33 6.47
N VAL A 123 10.34 12.22 7.08
CA VAL A 123 11.81 12.20 6.96
C VAL A 123 12.37 10.90 7.52
N TYR A 124 11.91 10.48 8.71
CA TYR A 124 12.24 9.17 9.28
C TYR A 124 11.84 8.04 8.33
N GLY A 125 10.63 8.10 7.76
CA GLY A 125 10.14 7.06 6.86
C GLY A 125 10.96 6.91 5.58
N LEU A 126 11.29 8.02 4.93
CA LEU A 126 12.10 8.00 3.72
C LEU A 126 13.55 7.54 4.00
N ASP A 127 14.12 7.95 5.13
CA ASP A 127 15.43 7.46 5.60
C ASP A 127 15.41 5.95 5.90
N TRP A 128 14.35 5.45 6.57
CA TRP A 128 14.18 4.02 6.85
C TRP A 128 14.11 3.19 5.57
N ILE A 129 13.38 3.68 4.55
CA ILE A 129 13.31 3.01 3.24
C ILE A 129 14.67 3.06 2.55
N SER A 130 15.34 4.22 2.53
CA SER A 130 16.68 4.38 1.96
C SER A 130 17.66 3.36 2.55
N LYS A 131 17.67 3.22 3.88
CA LYS A 131 18.50 2.23 4.57
C LYS A 131 18.12 0.80 4.24
N GLY A 132 16.82 0.51 4.18
CA GLY A 132 16.34 -0.83 3.82
C GLY A 132 16.74 -1.26 2.41
N VAL A 133 16.86 -0.32 1.46
CA VAL A 133 17.33 -0.60 0.10
C VAL A 133 18.86 -0.67 0.05
N TRP A 134 19.57 0.31 0.63
CA TRP A 134 20.99 0.55 0.33
C TRP A 134 21.99 0.16 1.41
N GLU A 135 21.54 -0.06 2.65
CA GLU A 135 22.39 -0.44 3.77
C GLU A 135 22.06 -1.85 4.27
N ASP A 136 20.78 -2.15 4.44
CA ASP A 136 20.29 -3.44 4.97
C ASP A 136 19.82 -4.40 3.87
N TYR A 137 19.68 -3.89 2.63
CA TYR A 137 19.39 -4.63 1.40
C TYR A 137 18.13 -5.50 1.39
N PHE A 138 17.24 -5.38 2.38
CA PHE A 138 16.04 -6.20 2.47
C PHE A 138 14.89 -5.72 1.59
N ILE A 139 15.04 -4.53 0.99
CA ILE A 139 14.10 -3.93 0.03
C ILE A 139 14.74 -3.94 -1.36
N PRO A 140 14.05 -4.39 -2.42
CA PRO A 140 14.59 -4.33 -3.77
C PRO A 140 14.72 -2.90 -4.28
N ASP A 141 15.83 -2.60 -4.95
CA ASP A 141 16.05 -1.31 -5.61
C ASP A 141 15.24 -1.20 -6.93
N ALA A 142 15.32 -0.03 -7.59
CA ALA A 142 14.62 0.20 -8.85
C ALA A 142 15.10 -0.73 -9.98
N THR A 143 16.37 -1.14 -10.00
CA THR A 143 16.89 -2.04 -11.03
C THR A 143 16.22 -3.40 -10.95
N ILE A 144 16.05 -3.92 -9.72
CA ILE A 144 15.37 -5.19 -9.47
C ILE A 144 13.87 -5.08 -9.77
N GLN A 145 13.23 -3.99 -9.36
CA GLN A 145 11.82 -3.74 -9.66
C GLN A 145 11.58 -3.68 -11.19
N GLU A 146 12.39 -2.92 -11.93
CA GLU A 146 12.31 -2.83 -13.39
C GLU A 146 12.56 -4.19 -14.08
N ALA A 147 13.50 -4.99 -13.56
CA ALA A 147 13.77 -6.32 -14.10
C ALA A 147 12.57 -7.28 -13.92
N ARG A 148 11.87 -7.21 -12.78
CA ARG A 148 10.64 -7.97 -12.53
C ARG A 148 9.51 -7.53 -13.45
N ASP A 149 9.29 -6.22 -13.57
CA ASP A 149 8.27 -5.65 -14.45
C ASP A 149 8.52 -6.04 -15.91
N ALA A 150 9.78 -5.99 -16.37
CA ALA A 150 10.16 -6.41 -17.71
C ALA A 150 9.95 -7.92 -17.95
N ALA A 151 10.06 -8.73 -16.90
CA ALA A 151 9.75 -10.16 -16.93
C ALA A 151 8.23 -10.45 -16.83
N GLY A 152 7.41 -9.44 -16.51
CA GLY A 152 5.96 -9.58 -16.35
C GLY A 152 5.56 -10.43 -15.14
N VAL A 153 6.37 -10.40 -14.08
CA VAL A 153 6.10 -11.10 -12.81
C VAL A 153 5.86 -10.10 -11.70
N ASP A 154 4.98 -10.46 -10.76
CA ASP A 154 4.71 -9.62 -9.59
C ASP A 154 5.71 -9.88 -8.43
N PRO A 155 5.83 -8.95 -7.46
CA PRO A 155 6.80 -9.08 -6.37
C PRO A 155 6.70 -10.38 -5.57
N PHE A 156 5.49 -10.83 -5.23
CA PHE A 156 5.28 -11.94 -4.31
C PHE A 156 5.21 -13.30 -5.02
N GLY A 157 4.37 -13.40 -6.05
CA GLY A 157 4.16 -14.58 -6.88
C GLY A 157 5.38 -15.00 -7.68
N SER A 158 6.34 -14.09 -7.92
CA SER A 158 7.66 -14.43 -8.46
C SER A 158 8.49 -15.34 -7.55
N ASN A 159 8.07 -15.55 -6.29
CA ASN A 159 8.83 -16.27 -5.26
C ASN A 159 10.20 -15.61 -4.95
N GLN A 160 10.33 -14.31 -5.18
CA GLN A 160 11.54 -13.54 -4.88
C GLN A 160 11.40 -12.65 -3.63
N VAL A 161 10.19 -12.50 -3.09
CA VAL A 161 9.92 -11.65 -1.92
C VAL A 161 9.24 -12.48 -0.84
N ALA A 162 9.79 -12.46 0.38
CA ALA A 162 9.23 -13.21 1.50
C ALA A 162 7.99 -12.56 2.12
N MET A 163 7.96 -11.22 2.18
CA MET A 163 6.80 -10.45 2.64
C MET A 163 6.49 -9.31 1.67
N PHE A 164 5.26 -9.23 1.16
CA PHE A 164 4.83 -8.16 0.27
C PHE A 164 3.68 -7.41 0.91
N ASN A 165 3.79 -6.09 1.05
CA ASN A 165 2.65 -5.30 1.50
C ASN A 165 1.84 -4.83 0.30
N SER A 166 0.55 -5.16 0.28
CA SER A 166 -0.36 -4.74 -0.79
C SER A 166 -1.79 -4.69 -0.29
N HIS A 167 -2.72 -4.37 -1.18
CA HIS A 167 -4.14 -4.35 -0.84
C HIS A 167 -4.86 -5.63 -1.31
N THR A 168 -6.12 -5.79 -0.93
CA THR A 168 -6.95 -6.93 -1.35
C THR A 168 -7.07 -7.12 -2.87
N TRP A 169 -6.85 -6.09 -3.71
CA TRP A 169 -6.84 -6.26 -5.18
C TRP A 169 -5.78 -7.29 -5.61
N PHE A 170 -4.64 -7.31 -4.91
CA PHE A 170 -3.55 -8.24 -5.19
C PHE A 170 -3.95 -9.70 -4.90
N MET A 171 -4.90 -9.95 -4.00
CA MET A 171 -5.38 -11.32 -3.77
C MET A 171 -5.95 -11.95 -5.04
N ALA A 172 -6.69 -11.16 -5.85
CA ALA A 172 -7.31 -11.67 -7.06
C ALA A 172 -6.32 -11.85 -8.23
N GLU A 173 -5.21 -11.11 -8.21
CA GLU A 173 -4.18 -11.09 -9.24
C GLU A 173 -3.02 -12.05 -8.93
N GLY A 174 -2.42 -11.94 -7.75
CA GLY A 174 -1.13 -12.53 -7.41
C GLY A 174 -1.18 -13.76 -6.52
N LEU A 175 -2.36 -14.22 -6.07
CA LEU A 175 -2.50 -15.48 -5.29
C LEU A 175 -2.99 -16.66 -6.14
N VAL A 176 -2.70 -16.63 -7.43
CA VAL A 176 -3.13 -17.66 -8.40
C VAL A 176 -1.97 -18.64 -8.64
N ASP A 177 -2.25 -19.93 -8.48
CA ASP A 177 -1.31 -21.03 -8.79
C ASP A 177 0.09 -20.88 -8.15
N LEU A 178 0.15 -20.33 -6.93
CA LEU A 178 1.39 -20.14 -6.20
C LEU A 178 2.09 -21.48 -5.89
N PRO A 179 3.41 -21.58 -6.06
CA PRO A 179 4.16 -22.80 -5.80
C PRO A 179 4.54 -23.00 -4.32
N PHE A 180 4.07 -22.12 -3.43
CA PHE A 180 4.40 -22.08 -2.00
C PHE A 180 3.15 -21.80 -1.16
N ALA A 181 3.21 -22.13 0.14
CA ALA A 181 2.15 -21.75 1.07
C ALA A 181 2.29 -20.28 1.51
N TYR A 182 1.17 -19.59 1.73
CA TYR A 182 1.15 -18.19 2.15
C TYR A 182 0.11 -17.96 3.25
N ASP A 183 0.21 -16.81 3.93
CA ASP A 183 -0.84 -16.26 4.76
C ASP A 183 -0.69 -14.72 4.85
N PHE A 184 -1.47 -14.09 5.73
CA PHE A 184 -1.49 -12.64 5.89
C PHE A 184 -1.06 -12.18 7.28
N ALA A 185 -0.56 -10.96 7.37
CA ALA A 185 -0.23 -10.31 8.63
C ALA A 185 -0.68 -8.84 8.62
N PRO A 186 -1.01 -8.25 9.78
CA PRO A 186 -1.23 -6.82 9.87
C PRO A 186 0.07 -6.09 9.53
N VAL A 187 -0.04 -4.87 9.00
CA VAL A 187 1.15 -4.01 8.81
C VAL A 187 1.81 -3.70 10.17
N PRO A 188 3.12 -3.48 10.24
CA PRO A 188 3.80 -3.26 11.52
C PRO A 188 3.34 -1.96 12.21
N PHE A 189 3.47 -1.93 13.54
CA PHE A 189 3.47 -0.67 14.28
C PHE A 189 4.67 0.20 13.89
N ASN A 190 4.43 1.50 13.77
CA ASN A 190 5.45 2.50 13.46
C ASN A 190 6.20 2.97 14.72
N GLN A 191 7.15 3.89 14.54
CA GLN A 191 7.96 4.47 15.61
C GLN A 191 7.18 5.29 16.65
N LYS A 192 5.90 5.60 16.38
CA LYS A 192 4.98 6.28 17.29
C LYS A 192 4.10 5.29 18.08
N GLY A 193 4.23 3.98 17.82
CA GLY A 193 3.37 2.95 18.39
C GLY A 193 1.98 2.92 17.76
N GLU A 194 1.84 3.45 16.54
CA GLU A 194 0.59 3.46 15.78
C GLU A 194 0.67 2.43 14.65
N ARG A 195 -0.47 1.87 14.28
CA ARG A 195 -0.59 1.05 13.07
C ARG A 195 -1.47 1.80 12.08
N ILE A 196 -0.95 1.99 10.87
CA ILE A 196 -1.61 2.73 9.79
C ILE A 196 -1.53 1.86 8.53
N ALA A 197 -2.67 1.35 8.11
CA ALA A 197 -2.87 0.58 6.89
C ALA A 197 -3.44 1.49 5.81
N ARG A 198 -2.88 1.46 4.60
CA ARG A 198 -3.46 2.18 3.47
C ARG A 198 -4.87 1.68 3.15
N ILE A 199 -5.67 2.56 2.58
CA ILE A 199 -6.93 2.21 1.93
C ILE A 199 -6.93 2.72 0.50
N HIS A 200 -7.27 1.85 -0.46
CA HIS A 200 -7.79 2.32 -1.74
C HIS A 200 -9.31 2.26 -1.74
N ALA A 201 -9.95 3.20 -2.43
CA ALA A 201 -11.40 3.21 -2.58
C ALA A 201 -11.81 3.55 -4.01
N ASP A 202 -12.42 2.58 -4.69
CA ASP A 202 -12.88 2.78 -6.05
C ASP A 202 -14.34 3.21 -6.10
N THR A 203 -14.63 4.11 -7.04
CA THR A 203 -15.99 4.51 -7.41
C THR A 203 -16.20 4.39 -8.90
N PHE A 204 -17.44 4.09 -9.28
CA PHE A 204 -17.86 4.31 -10.65
C PHE A 204 -18.28 5.76 -10.86
N THR A 205 -17.76 6.37 -11.92
CA THR A 205 -18.11 7.75 -12.31
C THR A 205 -18.70 7.77 -13.72
N ILE A 206 -19.56 8.75 -13.99
CA ILE A 206 -20.11 9.01 -15.34
C ILE A 206 -19.52 10.34 -15.82
N PRO A 207 -18.71 10.34 -16.90
CA PRO A 207 -18.19 11.58 -17.46
C PRO A 207 -19.33 12.54 -17.84
N LYS A 208 -19.15 13.83 -17.55
CA LYS A 208 -20.15 14.87 -17.82
C LYS A 208 -20.57 14.94 -19.30
N ASN A 209 -19.68 14.54 -20.21
CA ASN A 209 -19.88 14.53 -21.66
C ASN A 209 -20.18 13.13 -22.23
N ALA A 210 -20.49 12.13 -21.40
CA ALA A 210 -20.86 10.80 -21.87
C ALA A 210 -22.08 10.89 -22.81
N ALA A 211 -21.99 10.22 -23.97
CA ALA A 211 -23.02 10.30 -25.01
C ALA A 211 -24.39 9.75 -24.56
N ASN A 212 -24.41 8.80 -23.61
CA ASN A 212 -25.63 8.24 -23.06
C ASN A 212 -25.48 8.03 -21.53
N GLN A 213 -25.76 9.08 -20.76
CA GLN A 213 -25.66 9.06 -19.30
C GLN A 213 -26.71 8.15 -18.65
N GLU A 214 -27.91 8.06 -19.21
CA GLU A 214 -28.98 7.21 -18.67
C GLU A 214 -28.61 5.72 -18.77
N ALA A 215 -28.13 5.28 -19.94
CA ALA A 215 -27.68 3.90 -20.10
C ALA A 215 -26.47 3.57 -19.21
N ALA A 216 -25.51 4.49 -19.09
CA ALA A 216 -24.37 4.33 -18.18
C ALA A 216 -24.87 4.16 -16.73
N TRP A 217 -25.85 4.95 -16.29
CA TRP A 217 -26.43 4.83 -14.96
C TRP A 217 -27.13 3.48 -14.72
N GLU A 218 -27.87 2.96 -15.71
CA GLU A 218 -28.47 1.63 -15.58
C GLU A 218 -27.42 0.52 -15.40
N VAL A 219 -26.28 0.61 -16.12
CA VAL A 219 -25.16 -0.33 -15.96
C VAL A 219 -24.54 -0.22 -14.57
N LEU A 220 -24.28 1.00 -14.07
CA LEU A 220 -23.70 1.17 -12.74
C LEU A 220 -24.61 0.62 -11.63
N LYS A 221 -25.92 0.84 -11.74
CA LYS A 221 -26.90 0.23 -10.81
C LYS A 221 -26.86 -1.30 -10.87
N TRP A 222 -26.76 -1.87 -12.07
CA TRP A 222 -26.69 -3.33 -12.22
C TRP A 222 -25.41 -3.90 -11.61
N LEU A 223 -24.24 -3.32 -11.92
CA LEU A 223 -22.94 -3.76 -11.36
C LEU A 223 -22.90 -3.69 -9.83
N THR A 224 -23.59 -2.71 -9.24
CA THR A 224 -23.61 -2.49 -7.79
C THR A 224 -24.84 -3.08 -7.10
N ALA A 225 -25.68 -3.83 -7.81
CA ALA A 225 -26.83 -4.53 -7.24
C ALA A 225 -26.35 -5.67 -6.31
N PRO A 226 -27.09 -6.01 -5.24
CA PRO A 226 -26.71 -7.08 -4.31
C PRO A 226 -26.36 -8.41 -5.00
N GLU A 227 -27.06 -8.73 -6.09
CA GLU A 227 -26.89 -9.98 -6.84
C GLU A 227 -25.60 -10.01 -7.68
N GLN A 228 -24.99 -8.85 -7.96
CA GLN A 228 -23.81 -8.74 -8.84
C GLN A 228 -22.55 -8.35 -8.07
N ILE A 229 -22.69 -7.45 -7.09
CA ILE A 229 -21.56 -6.79 -6.45
C ILE A 229 -20.60 -7.77 -5.76
N VAL A 230 -21.11 -8.91 -5.26
CA VAL A 230 -20.26 -9.96 -4.67
C VAL A 230 -19.29 -10.51 -5.72
N ASP A 231 -19.79 -10.87 -6.91
CA ASP A 231 -18.94 -11.41 -7.96
C ASP A 231 -18.01 -10.34 -8.55
N VAL A 232 -18.49 -9.11 -8.73
CA VAL A 232 -17.65 -7.97 -9.15
C VAL A 232 -16.49 -7.79 -8.16
N CYS A 233 -16.78 -7.74 -6.86
CA CYS A 233 -15.76 -7.56 -5.83
C CYS A 233 -14.78 -8.72 -5.74
N LEU A 234 -15.21 -9.98 -5.95
CA LEU A 234 -14.31 -11.14 -5.98
C LEU A 234 -13.41 -11.19 -7.23
N ILE A 235 -13.86 -10.59 -8.34
CA ILE A 235 -13.08 -10.45 -9.59
C ILE A 235 -12.03 -9.35 -9.42
N TYR A 236 -12.42 -8.19 -8.92
CA TYR A 236 -11.52 -7.05 -8.74
C TYR A 236 -10.67 -7.13 -7.46
N GLY A 237 -11.04 -7.99 -6.51
CA GLY A 237 -10.39 -8.09 -5.21
C GLY A 237 -10.76 -6.95 -4.23
N CYS A 238 -11.86 -6.22 -4.42
CA CYS A 238 -12.34 -5.26 -3.42
C CYS A 238 -13.29 -5.90 -2.41
N ILE A 239 -13.44 -5.23 -1.27
CA ILE A 239 -14.48 -5.46 -0.27
C ILE A 239 -15.71 -4.65 -0.72
N PRO A 240 -16.91 -5.24 -0.86
CA PRO A 240 -18.10 -4.51 -1.29
C PRO A 240 -18.42 -3.32 -0.39
N ALA A 241 -18.65 -2.14 -0.98
CA ALA A 241 -19.14 -0.97 -0.24
C ALA A 241 -20.58 -1.18 0.30
N ARG A 242 -21.30 -2.17 -0.24
CA ARG A 242 -22.68 -2.48 0.13
C ARG A 242 -22.73 -3.44 1.32
N ARG A 243 -23.01 -2.90 2.51
CA ARG A 243 -23.16 -3.68 3.76
C ARG A 243 -24.16 -4.83 3.69
N SER A 244 -25.23 -4.71 2.89
CA SER A 244 -26.27 -5.75 2.82
C SER A 244 -25.79 -7.09 2.24
N VAL A 245 -24.59 -7.14 1.66
CA VAL A 245 -24.00 -8.37 1.12
C VAL A 245 -22.76 -8.84 1.90
N GLU A 246 -22.44 -8.22 3.03
CA GLU A 246 -21.20 -8.46 3.78
C GLU A 246 -21.00 -9.94 4.13
N GLU A 247 -22.01 -10.58 4.72
CA GLU A 247 -21.94 -12.00 5.11
C GLU A 247 -21.76 -12.92 3.90
N THR A 248 -22.51 -12.68 2.82
CA THR A 248 -22.39 -13.45 1.58
C THR A 248 -20.99 -13.31 0.97
N PHE A 249 -20.44 -12.10 0.99
CA PHE A 249 -19.10 -11.84 0.48
C PHE A 249 -18.03 -12.55 1.34
N LYS A 250 -18.12 -12.43 2.67
CA LYS A 250 -17.22 -13.12 3.61
C LYS A 250 -17.20 -14.62 3.39
N GLN A 251 -18.38 -15.25 3.24
CA GLN A 251 -18.48 -16.67 2.95
C GLN A 251 -17.79 -17.03 1.62
N ARG A 252 -18.11 -16.31 0.54
CA ARG A 252 -17.55 -16.58 -0.80
C ARG A 252 -16.03 -16.33 -0.86
N LEU A 253 -15.54 -15.35 -0.10
CA LEU A 253 -14.10 -15.08 0.01
C LEU A 253 -13.39 -16.24 0.73
N ALA A 254 -13.97 -16.76 1.82
CA ALA A 254 -13.44 -17.95 2.52
C ALA A 254 -13.45 -19.20 1.64
N GLU A 255 -14.47 -19.38 0.80
CA GLU A 255 -14.50 -20.48 -0.18
C GLU A 255 -13.40 -20.33 -1.25
N LYS A 256 -13.04 -19.10 -1.62
CA LYS A 256 -11.99 -18.82 -2.61
C LYS A 256 -10.58 -18.97 -2.03
N TYR A 257 -10.38 -18.62 -0.76
CA TYR A 257 -9.10 -18.67 -0.05
C TYR A 257 -9.22 -19.49 1.25
N PRO A 258 -9.45 -20.82 1.15
CA PRO A 258 -9.80 -21.65 2.31
C PRO A 258 -8.66 -21.84 3.31
N ASP A 259 -7.41 -21.64 2.89
CA ASP A 259 -6.21 -21.89 3.69
C ASP A 259 -5.63 -20.63 4.36
N ALA A 260 -6.17 -19.45 4.05
CA ALA A 260 -5.67 -18.16 4.55
C ALA A 260 -6.53 -17.63 5.71
N ASP A 261 -5.90 -16.95 6.67
CA ASP A 261 -6.62 -16.30 7.76
C ASP A 261 -7.19 -14.95 7.34
N LEU A 262 -8.44 -14.98 6.86
CA LEU A 262 -9.16 -13.79 6.44
C LEU A 262 -9.48 -12.81 7.58
N SER A 263 -9.25 -13.16 8.85
CA SER A 263 -9.43 -12.21 9.95
C SER A 263 -8.47 -11.02 9.87
N VAL A 264 -7.26 -11.23 9.32
CA VAL A 264 -6.29 -10.16 9.06
C VAL A 264 -6.85 -9.15 8.05
N VAL A 265 -7.44 -9.64 6.96
CA VAL A 265 -8.01 -8.79 5.91
C VAL A 265 -9.05 -7.85 6.50
N PHE A 266 -10.01 -8.38 7.25
CA PHE A 266 -11.09 -7.55 7.82
C PHE A 266 -10.65 -6.73 9.04
N GLY A 267 -9.62 -7.16 9.78
CA GLY A 267 -9.07 -6.42 10.92
C GLY A 267 -8.39 -5.11 10.52
N SER A 268 -7.84 -5.01 9.31
CA SER A 268 -7.19 -3.78 8.82
C SER A 268 -8.11 -2.56 8.76
N ILE A 269 -9.44 -2.75 8.72
CA ILE A 269 -10.42 -1.65 8.63
C ILE A 269 -10.36 -0.67 9.81
N ASP A 270 -9.86 -1.12 10.97
CA ASP A 270 -9.76 -0.28 12.17
C ASP A 270 -8.48 0.58 12.19
N TYR A 271 -7.60 0.41 11.20
CA TYR A 271 -6.27 1.04 11.13
C TYR A 271 -6.06 1.85 9.85
N LEU A 272 -7.11 2.18 9.11
CA LEU A 272 -7.00 2.86 7.81
C LEU A 272 -6.33 4.24 7.94
N ASP A 273 -5.52 4.60 6.95
CA ASP A 273 -4.97 5.96 6.82
C ASP A 273 -6.10 6.98 6.68
N ASN A 274 -6.09 7.98 7.57
CA ASN A 274 -7.10 9.02 7.59
C ASN A 274 -6.52 10.34 8.15
N PRO A 275 -6.35 11.39 7.34
CA PRO A 275 -6.67 11.48 5.92
C PRO A 275 -5.92 10.45 5.06
N ASN A 276 -6.63 9.78 4.16
CA ASN A 276 -6.05 8.76 3.29
C ASN A 276 -5.16 9.38 2.21
N HIS A 277 -4.20 8.62 1.71
CA HIS A 277 -3.30 9.06 0.64
C HIS A 277 -4.01 9.33 -0.69
N GLU A 278 -5.11 8.67 -1.04
CA GLU A 278 -5.89 8.97 -2.26
C GLU A 278 -6.71 10.27 -2.16
N SER A 279 -6.75 10.89 -0.98
CA SER A 279 -7.63 12.01 -0.70
C SER A 279 -7.34 13.23 -1.58
N TYR A 280 -8.39 14.04 -1.74
CA TYR A 280 -8.32 15.28 -2.50
C TYR A 280 -7.21 16.22 -1.97
N VAL A 281 -6.48 16.81 -2.91
CA VAL A 281 -5.60 17.97 -2.72
C VAL A 281 -5.79 18.92 -3.91
N PRO A 282 -5.57 20.24 -3.74
CA PRO A 282 -5.54 21.17 -4.86
C PRO A 282 -4.52 20.76 -5.91
N GLU A 283 -4.85 20.91 -7.20
CA GLU A 283 -3.95 20.57 -8.30
C GLU A 283 -3.40 19.12 -8.21
N TRP A 284 -4.27 18.16 -7.83
CA TRP A 284 -3.91 16.75 -7.58
C TRP A 284 -2.86 16.14 -8.52
N GLY A 285 -2.98 16.38 -9.84
CA GLY A 285 -2.00 15.87 -10.81
C GLY A 285 -0.59 16.41 -10.57
N ARG A 286 -0.44 17.74 -10.39
CA ARG A 286 0.85 18.37 -10.10
C ARG A 286 1.43 17.92 -8.76
N VAL A 287 0.57 17.78 -7.74
CA VAL A 287 0.98 17.31 -6.41
C VAL A 287 1.51 15.88 -6.50
N ASN A 288 0.81 14.99 -7.20
CA ASN A 288 1.23 13.60 -7.34
C ASN A 288 2.49 13.45 -8.18
N ASP A 289 2.65 14.24 -9.25
CA ASP A 289 3.90 14.24 -10.02
C ASP A 289 5.09 14.60 -9.12
N VAL A 290 4.98 15.66 -8.31
CA VAL A 290 6.03 16.06 -7.36
C VAL A 290 6.30 14.97 -6.32
N MET A 291 5.26 14.44 -5.67
CA MET A 291 5.41 13.39 -4.66
C MET A 291 6.07 12.14 -5.24
N ASN A 292 5.60 11.65 -6.38
CA ASN A 292 6.12 10.44 -7.01
C ASN A 292 7.56 10.61 -7.49
N ASN A 293 7.87 11.71 -8.19
CA ASN A 293 9.20 11.92 -8.73
C ASN A 293 10.26 12.04 -7.63
N ASN A 294 9.96 12.80 -6.57
CA ASN A 294 10.96 13.06 -5.53
C ASN A 294 11.13 11.87 -4.59
N ILE A 295 10.04 11.18 -4.22
CA ILE A 295 10.10 10.06 -3.27
C ILE A 295 10.68 8.81 -3.93
N SER A 296 10.37 8.53 -5.20
CA SER A 296 10.89 7.34 -5.91
C SER A 296 12.42 7.36 -6.06
N ALA A 297 13.06 8.52 -5.90
CA ALA A 297 14.52 8.63 -5.90
C ALA A 297 15.20 7.74 -4.86
N VAL A 298 14.50 7.39 -3.78
CA VAL A 298 14.99 6.47 -2.74
C VAL A 298 15.32 5.08 -3.29
N TYR A 299 14.70 4.65 -4.40
CA TYR A 299 14.98 3.37 -5.05
C TYR A 299 16.07 3.46 -6.13
N LEU A 300 16.54 4.67 -6.45
CA LEU A 300 17.60 4.90 -7.46
C LEU A 300 18.99 5.09 -6.84
N GLY A 301 19.05 5.46 -5.56
CA GLY A 301 20.30 5.56 -4.80
C GLY A 301 20.05 6.03 -3.37
N PRO A 302 21.07 6.00 -2.50
CA PRO A 302 20.98 6.58 -1.16
C PRO A 302 20.61 8.07 -1.24
N VAL A 303 19.68 8.51 -0.41
CA VAL A 303 19.19 9.91 -0.40
C VAL A 303 19.43 10.59 0.95
N ASP A 304 19.58 11.92 0.91
CA ASP A 304 19.35 12.76 2.09
C ASP A 304 17.84 13.00 2.21
N ALA A 305 17.19 12.21 3.08
CA ALA A 305 15.74 12.24 3.24
C ALA A 305 15.20 13.64 3.61
N GLN A 306 15.93 14.39 4.44
CA GLN A 306 15.52 15.74 4.83
C GLN A 306 15.58 16.67 3.63
N ALA A 307 16.66 16.65 2.87
CA ALA A 307 16.81 17.51 1.69
C ALA A 307 15.76 17.20 0.61
N VAL A 308 15.49 15.91 0.35
CA VAL A 308 14.46 15.48 -0.61
C VAL A 308 13.07 15.98 -0.20
N LEU A 309 12.71 15.82 1.08
CA LEU A 309 11.39 16.22 1.54
C LEU A 309 11.25 17.74 1.72
N ASP A 310 12.31 18.46 2.08
CA ASP A 310 12.31 19.92 2.09
C ASP A 310 12.07 20.50 0.69
N GLN A 311 12.74 19.93 -0.33
CA GLN A 311 12.48 20.29 -1.73
C GLN A 311 11.04 19.97 -2.12
N THR A 312 10.57 18.76 -1.81
CA THR A 312 9.19 18.33 -2.07
C THR A 312 8.19 19.30 -1.45
N ASN A 313 8.38 19.66 -0.17
CA ASN A 313 7.51 20.57 0.54
C ASN A 313 7.50 21.98 -0.07
N GLN A 314 8.65 22.48 -0.53
CA GLN A 314 8.74 23.77 -1.22
C GLN A 314 7.98 23.77 -2.55
N GLU A 315 8.14 22.72 -3.36
CA GLU A 315 7.45 22.55 -4.64
C GLU A 315 5.93 22.45 -4.45
N LEU A 316 5.48 21.70 -3.45
CA LEU A 316 4.07 21.61 -3.09
C LEU A 316 3.51 22.95 -2.59
N GLN A 317 4.27 23.69 -1.77
CA GLN A 317 3.84 25.01 -1.32
C GLN A 317 3.61 25.96 -2.51
N GLN A 318 4.50 25.94 -3.50
CA GLN A 318 4.32 26.73 -4.71
C GLN A 318 3.04 26.34 -5.49
N ILE A 319 2.74 25.04 -5.57
CA ILE A 319 1.50 24.56 -6.20
C ILE A 319 0.26 25.09 -5.46
N PHE A 320 0.27 25.05 -4.13
CA PHE A 320 -0.85 25.55 -3.32
C PHE A 320 -0.99 27.06 -3.43
N ASP A 321 0.10 27.81 -3.38
CA ASP A 321 0.09 29.27 -3.55
C ASP A 321 -0.47 29.66 -4.93
N ASP A 322 -0.04 28.98 -6.00
CA ASP A 322 -0.54 29.18 -7.37
C ASP A 322 -2.05 28.92 -7.47
N TYR A 323 -2.53 27.87 -6.81
CA TYR A 323 -3.94 27.49 -6.83
C TYR A 323 -4.80 28.51 -6.09
N TRP A 324 -4.40 28.89 -4.88
CA TRP A 324 -5.17 29.80 -4.03
C TRP A 324 -5.12 31.25 -4.51
N ALA A 325 -4.09 31.67 -5.24
CA ALA A 325 -4.05 32.97 -5.90
C ALA A 325 -5.12 33.12 -7.02
N LYS A 326 -5.72 32.02 -7.48
CA LYS A 326 -6.72 31.99 -8.57
C LYS A 326 -8.16 31.80 -8.09
N GLN A 327 -8.39 31.52 -6.80
CA GLN A 327 -9.73 31.33 -6.23
C GLN A 327 -10.37 32.67 -5.86
#